data_AF-A0A934CPQ5-F1
#
_entry.id   AF-A0A934CPQ5-F1
#
_cell.length_a   1.000
_cell.length_b   1.000
_cell.length_c   1.000
_cell.angle_alpha   90.00
_cell.angle_beta   90.00
_cell.angle_gamma   90.00
#
_symmetry.space_group_name_H-M   'P 1'
#
loop_
_entity.id
_entity.type
_entity.pdbx_description
1 polymer ?
#
loop_
_entity_poly.entity_id
_entity_poly.type
_entity_poly.pdbx_seq_one_letter_code
_entity_poly.pdbx_strand_id
1 'polypeptide(L)'
;METTVAKKTWTEKELIALPNNGNKYELIKGELIMGPTGIEHEDIGARLLAVLERFVLEHKLGIMCGSSAGYWMKSGNLRSPDVSFISKMRLQGFKRPPKGFFKGSPDLAVEILSPSDTMENLHEKIVEYFENDTKLVWVINPEEQVILV
;
A
#
# COMPACT_ATOMS: atom_id res chain seq x y z
N MET A 1 -3.15 -25.38 28.48
CA MET A 1 -2.93 -25.84 27.10
C MET A 1 -3.40 -24.72 26.21
N GLU A 2 -2.50 -23.93 25.64
CA GLU A 2 -2.85 -22.89 24.67
C GLU A 2 -3.17 -23.57 23.35
N THR A 3 -4.44 -23.51 22.95
CA THR A 3 -4.88 -23.97 21.65
C THR A 3 -4.44 -22.94 20.62
N THR A 4 -3.26 -23.13 20.01
CA THR A 4 -2.85 -22.36 18.83
C THR A 4 -3.85 -22.65 17.71
N VAL A 5 -4.80 -21.74 17.50
CA VAL A 5 -5.66 -21.74 16.32
C VAL A 5 -4.73 -21.52 15.12
N ALA A 6 -4.66 -22.50 14.22
CA ALA A 6 -3.89 -22.35 12.99
C ALA A 6 -4.41 -21.13 12.21
N LYS A 7 -3.56 -20.09 12.06
CA LYS A 7 -3.92 -18.91 11.27
C LYS A 7 -4.19 -19.33 9.83
N LYS A 8 -5.28 -18.82 9.25
CA LYS A 8 -5.62 -19.06 7.84
C LYS A 8 -4.46 -18.59 6.96
N THR A 9 -3.98 -19.47 6.07
CA THR A 9 -3.07 -19.06 5.00
C THR A 9 -3.89 -18.52 3.85
N TRP A 10 -3.73 -17.24 3.53
CA TRP A 10 -4.44 -16.59 2.44
C TRP A 10 -3.70 -16.77 1.12
N THR A 11 -4.42 -17.24 0.09
CA THR A 11 -3.90 -17.26 -1.28
C THR A 11 -4.23 -15.96 -2.02
N GLU A 12 -3.43 -15.61 -3.01
CA GLU A 12 -3.72 -14.46 -3.89
C GLU A 12 -5.11 -14.57 -4.54
N LYS A 13 -5.52 -15.77 -4.94
CA LYS A 13 -6.84 -16.00 -5.52
C LYS A 13 -7.98 -15.69 -4.54
N GLU A 14 -7.83 -16.03 -3.27
CA GLU A 14 -8.83 -15.71 -2.24
C GLU A 14 -8.87 -14.22 -1.93
N LEU A 15 -7.72 -13.56 -1.88
CA LEU A 15 -7.63 -12.12 -1.64
C LEU A 15 -8.24 -11.32 -2.79
N ILE A 16 -7.98 -11.71 -4.04
CA ILE A 16 -8.60 -11.10 -5.23
C ILE A 16 -10.12 -11.35 -5.26
N ALA A 17 -10.58 -12.47 -4.69
CA ALA A 17 -12.00 -12.80 -4.61
C ALA A 17 -12.74 -12.10 -3.46
N LEU A 18 -12.05 -11.30 -2.63
CA LEU A 18 -12.71 -10.50 -1.61
C LEU A 18 -13.68 -9.49 -2.23
N PRO A 19 -14.73 -9.08 -1.50
CA PRO A 19 -15.71 -8.14 -2.02
C PRO A 19 -15.06 -6.83 -2.46
N ASN A 20 -15.36 -6.40 -3.70
CA ASN A 20 -15.01 -5.08 -4.19
C ASN A 20 -16.02 -4.04 -3.68
N ASN A 21 -15.90 -3.72 -2.39
CA ASN A 21 -16.79 -2.82 -1.65
C ASN A 21 -16.13 -1.47 -1.34
N GLY A 22 -14.98 -1.17 -1.95
CA GLY A 22 -14.19 0.04 -1.68
C GLY A 22 -13.35 -0.04 -0.40
N ASN A 23 -13.34 -1.16 0.32
CA ASN A 23 -12.47 -1.31 1.47
C ASN A 23 -11.01 -1.51 1.06
N LYS A 24 -10.13 -0.98 1.90
CA LYS A 24 -8.71 -1.30 1.90
C LYS A 24 -8.50 -2.66 2.59
N TYR A 25 -7.65 -3.51 2.02
CA TYR A 25 -7.34 -4.83 2.57
C TYR A 25 -5.83 -4.99 2.73
N GLU A 26 -5.38 -5.29 3.94
CA GLU A 26 -3.99 -5.68 4.23
C GLU A 26 -3.95 -7.07 4.88
N LEU A 27 -2.87 -7.81 4.69
CA LEU A 27 -2.63 -9.07 5.35
C LEU A 27 -1.38 -8.95 6.22
N ILE A 28 -1.54 -8.97 7.55
CA ILE A 28 -0.45 -8.77 8.50
C ILE A 28 -0.30 -10.01 9.37
N LYS A 29 0.84 -10.69 9.29
CA LYS A 29 1.14 -11.91 10.08
C LYS A 29 0.01 -12.96 9.98
N GLY A 30 -0.58 -13.09 8.78
CA GLY A 30 -1.69 -14.00 8.47
C GLY A 30 -3.10 -13.49 8.79
N GLU A 31 -3.25 -12.28 9.32
CA GLU A 31 -4.53 -11.68 9.69
C GLU A 31 -4.97 -10.64 8.66
N LEU A 32 -6.21 -10.77 8.19
CA LEU A 32 -6.80 -9.82 7.23
C LEU A 32 -7.30 -8.60 8.00
N ILE A 33 -6.67 -7.45 7.75
CA ILE A 33 -7.08 -6.16 8.26
C ILE A 33 -7.87 -5.45 7.15
N MET A 34 -9.06 -4.97 7.48
CA MET A 34 -9.93 -4.28 6.53
C MET A 34 -10.78 -3.21 7.20
N GLY A 35 -11.10 -2.16 6.45
CA GLY A 35 -11.99 -1.10 6.90
C GLY A 35 -12.31 -0.11 5.78
N PRO A 36 -13.38 0.69 5.94
CA PRO A 36 -13.66 1.81 5.06
C PRO A 36 -12.64 2.93 5.30
N THR A 37 -12.31 3.66 4.24
CA THR A 37 -11.51 4.88 4.31
C THR A 37 -12.42 6.10 4.45
N GLY A 38 -12.07 7.07 5.30
CA GLY A 38 -12.81 8.33 5.43
C GLY A 38 -12.71 9.21 4.18
N ILE A 39 -13.72 10.04 3.93
CA ILE A 39 -13.79 10.87 2.71
C ILE A 39 -12.64 11.88 2.62
N GLU A 40 -12.25 12.51 3.73
CA GLU A 40 -11.13 13.46 3.77
C GLU A 40 -9.81 12.77 3.42
N HIS A 41 -9.55 11.61 4.03
CA HIS A 41 -8.37 10.78 3.75
C HIS A 41 -8.30 10.40 2.28
N GLU A 42 -9.42 9.96 1.70
CA GLU A 42 -9.47 9.58 0.29
C GLU A 42 -9.34 10.81 -0.65
N ASP A 43 -9.90 11.98 -0.31
CA ASP A 43 -9.72 13.21 -1.09
C ASP A 43 -8.24 13.66 -1.13
N ILE A 44 -7.53 13.59 0.01
CA ILE A 44 -6.09 13.88 0.08
C ILE A 44 -5.32 12.91 -0.83
N GLY A 45 -5.58 11.60 -0.70
CA GLY A 45 -4.95 10.56 -1.52
C GLY A 45 -5.21 10.76 -3.00
N ALA A 46 -6.46 11.00 -3.39
CA ALA A 46 -6.87 11.20 -4.79
C ALA A 46 -6.22 12.45 -5.41
N ARG A 47 -6.15 13.57 -4.67
CA ARG A 47 -5.47 14.79 -5.14
C ARG A 47 -3.98 14.57 -5.34
N LEU A 48 -3.32 13.94 -4.37
CA LEU A 48 -1.89 13.64 -4.47
C LEU A 48 -1.60 12.71 -5.64
N LEU A 49 -2.40 11.64 -5.79
CA LEU A 49 -2.32 10.70 -6.89
C LEU A 49 -2.45 11.43 -8.24
N ALA A 50 -3.43 12.31 -8.40
CA ALA A 50 -3.65 13.04 -9.66
C ALA A 50 -2.47 13.94 -10.04
N VAL A 51 -1.89 14.65 -9.06
CA VAL A 51 -0.74 15.53 -9.29
C VAL A 51 0.50 14.73 -9.66
N LEU A 52 0.79 13.64 -8.93
CA LEU A 52 1.95 12.79 -9.19
C LEU A 52 1.80 12.01 -10.50
N GLU A 53 0.60 11.49 -10.80
CA GLU A 53 0.32 10.75 -12.03
C GLU A 53 0.59 11.61 -13.26
N ARG A 54 0.21 12.89 -13.24
CA ARG A 54 0.53 13.82 -14.33
C ARG A 54 2.05 13.87 -14.59
N PHE A 55 2.85 14.03 -13.54
CA PHE A 55 4.31 14.07 -13.66
C PHE A 55 4.87 12.73 -14.15
N VAL A 56 4.40 11.61 -13.58
CA VAL A 56 4.84 10.26 -13.96
C VAL A 56 4.54 9.96 -15.43
N LEU A 57 3.36 10.34 -15.93
CA LEU A 57 2.97 10.15 -17.33
C LEU A 57 3.79 11.03 -18.28
N GLU A 58 3.96 12.32 -17.95
CA GLU A 58 4.72 13.27 -18.77
C GLU A 58 6.18 12.82 -18.96
N HIS A 59 6.79 12.31 -17.89
CA HIS A 59 8.18 11.85 -17.89
C HIS A 59 8.35 10.34 -18.16
N LYS A 60 7.25 9.61 -18.37
CA LYS A 60 7.23 8.15 -18.63
C LYS A 60 7.99 7.33 -17.58
N LEU A 61 7.80 7.69 -16.31
CA LEU A 61 8.62 7.19 -15.20
C LEU A 61 8.16 5.84 -14.65
N GLY A 62 6.92 5.42 -14.91
CA GLY A 62 6.33 4.23 -14.31
C GLY A 62 4.82 4.32 -14.26
N ILE A 63 4.22 3.84 -13.17
CA ILE A 63 2.78 3.93 -12.90
C ILE A 63 2.54 4.40 -11.47
N MET A 64 1.48 5.17 -11.25
CA MET A 64 0.91 5.38 -9.92
C MET A 64 -0.20 4.37 -9.62
N CYS A 65 -0.43 4.10 -8.34
CA CYS A 65 -1.45 3.20 -7.83
C CYS A 65 -2.11 3.83 -6.58
N GLY A 66 -3.43 3.69 -6.47
CA GLY A 66 -4.21 4.18 -5.33
C GLY A 66 -4.32 3.17 -4.18
N SER A 67 -5.19 3.49 -3.21
CA SER A 67 -5.24 2.89 -1.87
C SER A 67 -5.60 1.41 -1.79
N SER A 68 -6.09 0.81 -2.89
CA SER A 68 -6.44 -0.63 -2.98
C SER A 68 -5.40 -1.50 -3.70
N ALA A 69 -4.26 -0.94 -4.11
CA ALA A 69 -3.21 -1.72 -4.78
C ALA A 69 -2.40 -2.53 -3.76
N GLY A 70 -2.41 -3.86 -3.91
CA GLY A 70 -1.70 -4.77 -3.01
C GLY A 70 -0.25 -5.08 -3.42
N TYR A 71 0.61 -5.18 -2.42
CA TYR A 71 2.04 -5.44 -2.52
C TYR A 71 2.45 -6.59 -1.60
N TRP A 72 2.92 -7.69 -2.18
CA TRP A 72 3.43 -8.85 -1.44
C TRP A 72 4.84 -8.58 -0.93
N MET A 73 4.97 -8.42 0.38
CA MET A 73 6.24 -8.22 1.06
C MET A 73 6.98 -9.55 1.27
N LYS A 74 8.31 -9.49 1.44
CA LYS A 74 9.18 -10.64 1.74
C LYS A 74 8.76 -11.38 3.02
N SER A 75 8.14 -10.67 3.96
CA SER A 75 7.56 -11.21 5.21
C SER A 75 6.36 -12.13 4.99
N GLY A 76 5.77 -12.14 3.78
CA GLY A 76 4.49 -12.76 3.49
C GLY A 76 3.28 -11.86 3.80
N ASN A 77 3.51 -10.62 4.25
CA ASN A 77 2.45 -9.63 4.40
C ASN A 77 2.00 -9.11 3.03
N LEU A 78 0.73 -8.67 2.97
CA LEU A 78 0.21 -7.85 1.87
C LEU A 78 -0.02 -6.44 2.41
N ARG A 79 0.69 -5.45 1.88
CA ARG A 79 0.46 -4.03 2.20
C ARG A 79 -0.24 -3.31 1.07
N SER A 80 -0.97 -2.26 1.42
CA SER A 80 -1.67 -1.40 0.49
C SER A 80 -1.41 0.06 0.91
N PRO A 81 -0.36 0.74 0.41
CA PRO A 81 -0.17 2.17 0.66
C PRO A 81 -1.35 2.97 0.12
N ASP A 82 -1.62 4.16 0.67
CA ASP A 82 -2.71 5.03 0.18
C ASP A 82 -2.42 5.58 -1.22
N VAL A 83 -1.17 5.94 -1.47
CA VAL A 83 -0.66 6.28 -2.80
C VAL A 83 0.69 5.59 -2.98
N SER A 84 0.92 5.06 -4.17
CA SER A 84 2.17 4.35 -4.46
C SER A 84 2.65 4.53 -5.90
N PHE A 85 3.95 4.43 -6.10
CA PHE A 85 4.60 4.52 -7.41
C PHE A 85 5.47 3.29 -7.66
N ILE A 86 5.37 2.72 -8.86
CA ILE A 86 6.29 1.69 -9.34
C ILE A 86 7.00 2.22 -10.58
N SER A 87 8.32 2.29 -10.50
CA SER A 87 9.18 2.76 -11.58
C SER A 87 9.13 1.83 -12.78
N LYS A 88 9.32 2.43 -13.96
CA LYS A 88 9.45 1.73 -15.23
C LYS A 88 10.55 0.67 -15.20
N MET A 89 11.61 0.90 -14.43
CA MET A 89 12.70 -0.06 -14.25
C MET A 89 12.20 -1.35 -13.56
N ARG A 90 11.39 -1.25 -12.51
CA ARG A 90 10.81 -2.42 -11.83
C ARG A 90 9.69 -3.09 -12.63
N LEU A 91 9.15 -2.40 -13.63
CA LEU A 91 8.19 -2.94 -14.59
C LEU A 91 8.86 -3.50 -15.87
N GLN A 92 10.19 -3.58 -15.93
CA GLN A 92 10.87 -4.19 -17.07
C GLN A 92 10.41 -5.64 -17.26
N GLY A 93 10.11 -6.01 -18.51
CA GLY A 93 9.56 -7.32 -18.87
C GLY A 93 8.04 -7.42 -18.84
N PHE A 94 7.34 -6.45 -18.23
CA PHE A 94 5.89 -6.39 -18.25
C PHE A 94 5.38 -5.64 -19.50
N LYS A 95 4.47 -6.25 -20.27
CA LYS A 95 3.76 -5.56 -21.37
C LYS A 95 2.68 -4.60 -20.87
N ARG A 96 2.13 -4.89 -19.69
CA ARG A 96 1.13 -4.13 -18.94
C ARG A 96 1.37 -4.39 -17.44
N PRO A 97 0.93 -3.51 -16.53
CA PRO A 97 0.99 -3.78 -15.10
C PRO A 97 0.41 -5.16 -14.73
N PRO A 98 0.89 -5.80 -13.66
CA PRO A 98 0.36 -7.07 -13.19
C PRO A 98 -1.17 -7.01 -12.98
N LYS A 99 -1.87 -8.10 -13.31
CA LYS A 99 -3.31 -8.22 -13.03
C LYS A 99 -3.60 -8.52 -11.56
N GLY A 100 -2.67 -9.17 -10.88
CA GLY A 100 -2.73 -9.46 -9.44
C GLY A 100 -1.92 -8.45 -8.64
N PHE A 101 -1.43 -8.87 -7.49
CA PHE A 101 -0.63 -8.00 -6.63
C PHE A 101 0.81 -7.89 -7.13
N PHE A 102 1.47 -6.79 -6.79
CA PHE A 102 2.88 -6.62 -7.10
C PHE A 102 3.74 -7.44 -6.12
N LYS A 103 4.82 -8.07 -6.61
CA LYS A 103 5.76 -8.80 -5.75
C LYS A 103 6.89 -7.87 -5.33
N GLY A 104 7.00 -7.61 -4.02
CA GLY A 104 7.83 -6.56 -3.42
C GLY A 104 7.02 -5.30 -3.10
N SER A 105 7.69 -4.29 -2.57
CA SER A 105 7.08 -2.99 -2.24
C SER A 105 7.08 -2.04 -3.45
N PRO A 106 6.40 -0.87 -3.41
CA PRO A 106 6.58 0.19 -4.41
C PRO A 106 7.91 0.94 -4.23
N ASP A 107 8.30 1.74 -5.24
CA ASP A 107 9.46 2.65 -5.15
C ASP A 107 9.17 3.84 -4.22
N LEU A 108 7.94 4.37 -4.26
CA LEU A 108 7.40 5.33 -3.27
C LEU A 108 6.15 4.72 -2.64
N ALA A 109 6.09 4.72 -1.32
CA ALA A 109 4.88 4.44 -0.54
C ALA A 109 4.44 5.71 0.19
N VAL A 110 3.16 6.04 0.14
CA VAL A 110 2.57 7.15 0.90
C VAL A 110 1.53 6.58 1.84
N GLU A 111 1.61 6.97 3.11
CA GLU A 111 0.61 6.70 4.13
C GLU A 111 0.04 8.04 4.61
N ILE A 112 -1.27 8.13 4.66
CA ILE A 112 -2.00 9.25 5.24
C ILE A 112 -2.48 8.79 6.61
N LEU A 113 -2.15 9.53 7.67
CA LEU A 113 -2.55 9.14 9.02
C LEU A 113 -4.05 9.34 9.21
N SER A 114 -4.68 8.32 9.79
CA SER A 114 -6.05 8.35 10.29
C SER A 114 -6.06 8.37 11.83
N PRO A 115 -7.16 8.81 12.47
CA PRO A 115 -7.26 8.82 13.93
C PRO A 115 -7.09 7.45 14.60
N SER A 116 -7.27 6.36 13.85
CA SER A 116 -7.10 4.98 14.33
C SER A 116 -5.66 4.46 14.22
N ASP A 117 -4.77 5.18 13.53
CA ASP A 117 -3.40 4.72 13.35
C ASP A 117 -2.58 4.90 14.63
N THR A 118 -1.81 3.88 14.97
CA THR A 118 -0.83 3.94 16.06
C THR A 118 0.55 4.20 15.49
N MET A 119 1.38 4.92 16.26
CA MET A 119 2.77 5.17 15.88
C MET A 119 3.59 3.88 15.72
N GLU A 120 3.25 2.84 16.49
CA GLU A 120 3.89 1.52 16.40
C GLU A 120 3.56 0.84 15.07
N ASN A 121 2.28 0.77 14.68
CA ASN A 121 1.87 0.17 13.42
C ASN A 121 2.48 0.92 12.22
N LEU A 122 2.49 2.25 12.28
CA LEU A 122 3.13 3.08 11.26
C LEU A 122 4.63 2.78 11.16
N HIS A 123 5.33 2.73 12.29
CA HIS A 123 6.77 2.45 12.32
C HIS A 123 7.09 1.06 11.73
N GLU A 124 6.35 0.01 12.13
CA GLU A 124 6.50 -1.32 11.55
C GLU A 124 6.32 -1.31 10.03
N LYS A 125 5.33 -0.55 9.55
CA LYS A 125 5.02 -0.43 8.11
C LYS A 125 6.14 0.27 7.34
N ILE A 126 6.68 1.37 7.87
CA ILE A 126 7.80 2.11 7.27
C ILE A 126 9.04 1.21 7.19
N VAL A 127 9.39 0.53 8.29
CA VAL A 127 10.53 -0.40 8.31
C VAL A 127 10.34 -1.49 7.26
N GLU A 128 9.16 -2.10 7.21
CA GLU A 128 8.85 -3.15 6.24
C GLU A 128 8.95 -2.66 4.79
N TYR A 129 8.49 -1.44 4.47
CA TYR A 129 8.66 -0.87 3.14
C TYR A 129 10.14 -0.78 2.75
N PHE A 130 10.99 -0.25 3.63
CA PHE A 130 12.42 -0.12 3.36
C PHE A 130 13.15 -1.48 3.24
N GLU A 131 12.80 -2.46 4.07
CA GLU A 131 13.32 -3.85 3.95
C GLU A 131 12.93 -4.52 2.61
N ASN A 132 11.87 -4.02 1.98
CA ASN A 132 11.39 -4.48 0.68
C ASN A 132 11.85 -3.60 -0.49
N ASP A 133 12.87 -2.78 -0.27
CA ASP A 133 13.58 -1.96 -1.26
C ASP A 133 12.84 -0.69 -1.71
N THR A 134 11.80 -0.26 -0.98
CA THR A 134 11.19 1.07 -1.16
C THR A 134 12.26 2.16 -1.02
N LYS A 135 12.19 3.17 -1.88
CA LYS A 135 13.20 4.24 -1.94
C LYS A 135 12.79 5.47 -1.16
N LEU A 136 11.48 5.69 -1.03
CA LEU A 136 10.92 6.84 -0.35
C LEU A 136 9.62 6.45 0.33
N VAL A 137 9.43 6.91 1.56
CA VAL A 137 8.15 6.79 2.26
C VAL A 137 7.71 8.17 2.68
N TRP A 138 6.50 8.58 2.31
CA TRP A 138 5.89 9.80 2.82
C TRP A 138 4.83 9.44 3.84
N VAL A 139 4.89 10.08 5.00
CA VAL A 139 3.81 10.01 5.99
C VAL A 139 3.19 11.38 6.09
N ILE A 140 1.92 11.47 5.69
CA ILE A 140 1.14 12.71 5.73
C ILE A 140 0.32 12.71 7.01
N ASN A 141 0.48 13.73 7.83
CA ASN A 141 -0.40 13.99 8.96
C ASN A 141 -1.31 15.19 8.62
N PRO A 142 -2.59 14.96 8.28
CA PRO A 142 -3.52 16.03 7.92
C PRO A 142 -3.78 17.02 9.06
N GLU A 143 -3.88 16.54 10.30
CA GLU A 143 -4.19 17.36 11.49
C GLU A 143 -3.07 18.35 11.80
N GLU A 144 -1.82 17.87 11.76
CA GLU A 144 -0.64 18.70 12.04
C GLU A 144 -0.12 19.42 10.78
N GLN A 145 -0.68 19.14 9.61
CA GLN A 145 -0.25 19.68 8.31
C GLN A 145 1.24 19.48 8.02
N VAL A 146 1.76 18.31 8.39
CA VAL A 146 3.17 17.93 8.16
C VAL A 146 3.30 16.70 7.29
N ILE A 147 4.43 16.62 6.59
CA ILE A 147 4.85 15.44 5.86
C ILE A 147 6.22 15.01 6.39
N LEU A 148 6.31 13.78 6.90
CA LEU A 148 7.58 13.12 7.17
C LEU A 148 8.06 12.42 5.90
N VAL A 149 9.34 12.57 5.59
CA VAL A 149 10.01 12.06 4.37
C VAL A 149 11.26 11.29 4.74
#